data_AF-A0A962N8Y1-F1
#
_entry.id   AF-A0A962N8Y1-F1
#
_cell.length_a   1.000
_cell.length_b   1.000
_cell.length_c   1.000
_cell.angle_alpha   90.00
_cell.angle_beta   90.00
_cell.angle_gamma   90.00
#
_symmetry.space_group_name_H-M   'P 1'
#
loop_
_entity.id
_entity.type
_entity.pdbx_description
1 polymer ?
#
loop_
_entity_poly.entity_id
_entity_poly.type
_entity_poly.pdbx_seq_one_letter_code
_entity_poly.pdbx_strand_id
1 'polypeptide(L)'
;MLISHHGAVTGTTGSCHRLQIDDHNAVLIDCGLFQGDEKGESDELKRQQIDFPIDDVRALILTHVHIDHVGRLPYLLAAGYTGPIYCSTPSATLLPLVIEDALKVGFTRNERLIKAALNVMQRQLRPVEYKTWQSIELPPAPHSGSAGVPPAALGRPENRQAQSAPLPPRGSELARDADPSATTTHRPSDTATEIDQTATPPPVRFRLQPAGHILGSAYVEIDVGTGRSAQRAVFSGDLGAPHAPLLPAPRPPQRADIVVLESTYGDRVHENRKTRVARLQAAIEHALADGGTVMVPAFSIGRTQELLYELEGLIHQHPHWQDIEIIVDSPLAAKFTAAYRQLRPWWDAEAHARVRAGRHPLSFANLYTVDSHEEHLKTVTYLAKTRRPAVVLAASGMAAGGRIVNYLKAMIEDPRHDVLFVGYQAHGTPGRAIQQYGPKGGYVDLDGQRYTIRARVHAITGYSAHAGQDDLVNFIARMRKLPREVRLVHGDEEAKHTLHDKLLATANARQQFLRVSVGQAWA
;
A
#
# COMPACT_ATOMS: atom_id res chain seq x y z
N MET A 1 -22.77 -10.74 2.89
CA MET A 1 -21.79 -9.72 2.48
C MET A 1 -20.96 -10.26 1.34
N LEU A 2 -20.93 -9.54 0.22
CA LEU A 2 -20.09 -9.86 -0.94
C LEU A 2 -18.91 -8.88 -0.98
N ILE A 3 -17.70 -9.39 -1.16
CA ILE A 3 -16.48 -8.57 -1.30
C ILE A 3 -15.83 -8.90 -2.64
N SER A 4 -15.66 -7.88 -3.46
CA SER A 4 -14.96 -7.94 -4.75
C SER A 4 -13.60 -7.28 -4.61
N HIS A 5 -12.56 -7.90 -5.17
CA HIS A 5 -11.19 -7.41 -5.09
C HIS A 5 -10.74 -6.88 -6.45
N HIS A 6 -10.45 -5.58 -6.53
CA HIS A 6 -10.05 -4.87 -7.74
C HIS A 6 -8.53 -4.62 -7.83
N GLY A 7 -7.77 -5.20 -6.90
CA GLY A 7 -6.30 -5.18 -6.86
C GLY A 7 -5.76 -5.91 -5.62
N ALA A 8 -4.43 -6.01 -5.52
CA ALA A 8 -3.72 -6.81 -4.52
C ALA A 8 -4.16 -8.30 -4.45
N VAL A 9 -4.64 -8.87 -5.56
CA VAL A 9 -5.12 -10.26 -5.62
C VAL A 9 -3.99 -11.24 -5.81
N THR A 10 -3.10 -10.99 -6.78
CA THR A 10 -1.99 -11.87 -7.16
C THR A 10 -0.61 -11.29 -6.79
N GLY A 11 -0.59 -10.06 -6.26
CA GLY A 11 0.65 -9.34 -5.95
C GLY A 11 0.50 -8.43 -4.74
N THR A 12 1.43 -7.49 -4.62
CA THR A 12 1.64 -6.61 -3.46
C THR A 12 1.20 -5.17 -3.72
N THR A 13 0.57 -4.87 -4.85
CA THR A 13 0.18 -3.50 -5.19
C THR A 13 -1.25 -3.36 -5.68
N GLY A 14 -1.71 -2.11 -5.78
CA GLY A 14 -3.02 -1.78 -6.32
C GLY A 14 -4.19 -2.06 -5.38
N SER A 15 -3.97 -2.13 -4.07
CA SER A 15 -4.99 -2.48 -3.07
C SER A 15 -6.29 -1.69 -3.29
N CYS A 16 -7.39 -2.42 -3.46
CA CYS A 16 -8.71 -1.87 -3.74
C CYS A 16 -9.76 -2.97 -3.58
N HIS A 17 -10.68 -2.79 -2.62
CA HIS A 17 -11.68 -3.79 -2.27
C HIS A 17 -13.06 -3.15 -2.14
N ARG A 18 -14.05 -3.71 -2.83
CA ARG A 18 -15.44 -3.21 -2.83
C ARG A 18 -16.30 -4.16 -1.99
N LEU A 19 -16.79 -3.66 -0.85
CA LEU A 19 -17.76 -4.34 0.00
C LEU A 19 -19.16 -3.97 -0.47
N GLN A 20 -19.86 -4.92 -1.08
CA GLN A 20 -21.24 -4.73 -1.54
C GLN A 20 -22.23 -5.00 -0.40
N ILE A 21 -23.07 -4.01 -0.13
CA ILE A 21 -24.11 -4.05 0.91
C ILE A 21 -25.42 -4.57 0.34
N ASP A 22 -25.81 -4.03 -0.82
CA ASP A 22 -26.94 -4.43 -1.66
C ASP A 22 -26.65 -4.08 -3.14
N ASP A 23 -27.66 -4.16 -4.00
CA ASP A 23 -27.51 -3.91 -5.46
C ASP A 23 -27.19 -2.45 -5.80
N HIS A 24 -27.39 -1.51 -4.88
CA HIS A 24 -27.23 -0.08 -5.09
C HIS A 24 -26.22 0.57 -4.14
N ASN A 25 -25.69 -0.16 -3.16
CA ASN A 25 -24.84 0.39 -2.12
C ASN A 25 -23.59 -0.46 -1.92
N ALA A 26 -22.44 0.21 -2.04
CA ALA A 26 -21.13 -0.37 -1.77
C ALA A 26 -20.23 0.60 -1.00
N VAL A 27 -19.24 0.03 -0.30
CA VAL A 27 -18.15 0.77 0.34
C VAL A 27 -16.84 0.33 -0.27
N LEU A 28 -16.01 1.28 -0.65
CA LEU A 28 -14.67 1.01 -1.19
C LEU A 28 -13.64 1.12 -0.05
N ILE A 29 -12.72 0.17 0.00
CA ILE A 29 -11.60 0.13 0.93
C ILE A 29 -10.33 0.20 0.10
N ASP A 30 -9.55 1.25 0.33
CA ASP A 30 -8.37 1.63 -0.45
C ASP A 30 -8.62 1.84 -1.95
N CYS A 31 -7.69 2.52 -2.60
CA CYS A 31 -7.68 2.79 -4.03
C CYS A 31 -6.24 3.07 -4.48
N GLY A 32 -5.42 2.03 -4.51
CA GLY A 32 -3.97 2.14 -4.72
C GLY A 32 -3.47 1.95 -6.15
N LEU A 33 -2.28 2.46 -6.46
CA LEU A 33 -1.61 2.21 -7.75
C LEU A 33 -1.03 0.81 -7.84
N PHE A 34 -1.13 0.21 -9.01
CA PHE A 34 -0.28 -0.93 -9.38
C PHE A 34 1.14 -0.44 -9.67
N GLN A 35 2.16 -1.18 -9.22
CA GLN A 35 3.56 -0.89 -9.52
C GLN A 35 4.24 -2.13 -10.12
N GLY A 36 5.25 -1.91 -10.97
CA GLY A 36 5.98 -2.99 -11.64
C GLY A 36 5.13 -3.74 -12.68
N ASP A 37 5.48 -5.02 -12.90
CA ASP A 37 4.85 -5.87 -13.93
C ASP A 37 3.56 -6.56 -13.47
N GLU A 38 2.99 -6.16 -12.31
CA GLU A 38 1.77 -6.72 -11.73
C GLU A 38 0.52 -6.34 -12.56
N LYS A 39 0.30 -7.01 -13.71
CA LYS A 39 -0.99 -7.28 -14.42
C LYS A 39 -0.81 -7.78 -15.86
N GLY A 40 0.41 -7.90 -16.40
CA GLY A 40 0.64 -8.32 -17.79
C GLY A 40 0.12 -7.35 -18.88
N GLU A 41 -0.57 -6.27 -18.49
CA GLU A 41 -0.94 -5.16 -19.36
C GLU A 41 0.27 -4.27 -19.58
N SER A 42 0.72 -4.06 -20.82
CA SER A 42 1.93 -3.29 -21.13
C SER A 42 1.74 -1.78 -20.99
N ASP A 43 0.49 -1.30 -20.97
CA ASP A 43 0.15 0.13 -20.86
C ASP A 43 -0.07 0.54 -19.40
N GLU A 44 0.88 1.31 -18.86
CA GLU A 44 0.84 1.77 -17.47
C GLU A 44 -0.41 2.60 -17.14
N LEU A 45 -0.92 3.39 -18.09
CA LEU A 45 -2.08 4.25 -17.88
C LEU A 45 -3.37 3.45 -17.82
N LYS A 46 -3.50 2.42 -18.68
CA LYS A 46 -4.66 1.53 -18.65
C LYS A 46 -4.72 0.73 -17.35
N ARG A 47 -3.57 0.29 -16.83
CA ARG A 47 -3.49 -0.45 -15.55
C ARG A 47 -4.13 0.30 -14.37
N GLN A 48 -4.07 1.63 -14.38
CA GLN A 48 -4.57 2.44 -13.27
C GLN A 48 -6.03 2.88 -13.41
N GLN A 49 -6.68 2.60 -14.54
CA GLN A 49 -8.08 2.98 -14.75
C GLN A 49 -9.00 2.25 -13.77
N ILE A 50 -10.10 2.91 -13.42
CA ILE A 50 -11.19 2.30 -12.66
C ILE A 50 -12.08 1.56 -13.66
N ASP A 51 -12.04 0.23 -13.62
CA ASP A 51 -12.70 -0.69 -14.54
C ASP A 51 -13.96 -1.34 -13.95
N PHE A 52 -14.40 -0.86 -12.79
CA PHE A 52 -15.57 -1.35 -12.08
C PHE A 52 -16.60 -0.23 -11.84
N PRO A 53 -17.89 -0.57 -11.65
CA PRO A 53 -18.93 0.42 -11.37
C PRO A 53 -18.64 1.21 -10.09
N ILE A 54 -18.78 2.53 -10.16
CA ILE A 54 -18.64 3.42 -8.99
C ILE A 54 -19.95 4.07 -8.56
N ASP A 55 -21.02 3.91 -9.36
CA ASP A 55 -22.32 4.58 -9.13
C ASP A 55 -23.01 4.12 -7.83
N ASP A 56 -22.61 2.96 -7.30
CA ASP A 56 -23.06 2.42 -6.02
C ASP A 56 -22.11 2.70 -4.85
N VAL A 57 -20.92 3.25 -5.10
CA VAL A 57 -19.92 3.48 -4.06
C VAL A 57 -20.31 4.70 -3.23
N ARG A 58 -20.68 4.47 -1.97
CA ARG A 58 -21.15 5.51 -1.03
C ARG A 58 -20.05 6.15 -0.20
N ALA A 59 -18.97 5.43 0.03
CA ALA A 59 -17.83 5.90 0.81
C ALA A 59 -16.54 5.21 0.37
N LEU A 60 -15.43 5.93 0.45
CA LEU A 60 -14.08 5.39 0.36
C LEU A 60 -13.46 5.44 1.75
N ILE A 61 -12.90 4.33 2.23
CA ILE A 61 -12.16 4.25 3.49
C ILE A 61 -10.71 3.91 3.17
N LEU A 62 -9.78 4.77 3.56
CA LEU A 62 -8.35 4.57 3.38
C LEU A 62 -7.73 4.00 4.65
N THR A 63 -7.02 2.88 4.51
CA THR A 63 -6.28 2.23 5.60
C THR A 63 -5.07 3.07 5.98
N HIS A 64 -4.30 3.53 5.00
CA HIS A 64 -3.12 4.37 5.19
C HIS A 64 -2.76 5.06 3.88
N VAL A 65 -1.63 5.78 3.85
CA VAL A 65 -1.28 6.69 2.74
C VAL A 65 -0.19 6.17 1.81
N HIS A 66 0.20 4.89 1.85
CA HIS A 66 1.11 4.39 0.82
C HIS A 66 0.44 4.39 -0.56
N ILE A 67 1.26 4.54 -1.60
CA ILE A 67 0.77 4.84 -2.94
C ILE A 67 0.03 3.66 -3.57
N ASP A 68 0.39 2.44 -3.20
CA ASP A 68 -0.26 1.17 -3.49
C ASP A 68 -1.57 0.95 -2.71
N HIS A 69 -1.98 1.92 -1.87
CA HIS A 69 -3.29 2.01 -1.21
C HIS A 69 -4.09 3.28 -1.54
N VAL A 70 -3.45 4.38 -1.97
CA VAL A 70 -4.15 5.65 -2.25
C VAL A 70 -3.90 6.25 -3.62
N GLY A 71 -2.91 5.76 -4.35
CA GLY A 71 -2.42 6.47 -5.53
C GLY A 71 -3.37 6.42 -6.74
N ARG A 72 -4.39 5.53 -6.74
CA ARG A 72 -5.46 5.58 -7.75
C ARG A 72 -6.55 6.60 -7.41
N LEU A 73 -6.47 7.29 -6.28
CA LEU A 73 -7.46 8.29 -5.87
C LEU A 73 -7.70 9.37 -6.94
N PRO A 74 -6.69 9.95 -7.62
CA PRO A 74 -6.95 10.89 -8.71
C PRO A 74 -7.72 10.27 -9.89
N TYR A 75 -7.49 8.99 -10.20
CA TYR A 75 -8.23 8.27 -11.24
C TYR A 75 -9.68 8.03 -10.81
N LEU A 76 -9.91 7.69 -9.54
CA LEU A 76 -11.25 7.53 -8.98
C LEU A 76 -12.06 8.84 -9.01
N LEU A 77 -11.43 9.97 -8.66
CA LEU A 77 -12.04 11.29 -8.77
C LEU A 77 -12.35 11.65 -10.23
N ALA A 78 -11.43 11.36 -11.15
CA ALA A 78 -11.62 11.59 -12.58
C ALA A 78 -12.73 10.70 -13.18
N ALA A 79 -12.94 9.50 -12.62
CA ALA A 79 -14.03 8.60 -13.00
C ALA A 79 -15.41 9.09 -12.56
N GLY A 80 -15.48 10.11 -11.68
CA GLY A 80 -16.73 10.74 -11.25
C GLY A 80 -17.12 10.48 -9.78
N TYR A 81 -16.23 9.91 -8.96
CA TYR A 81 -16.51 9.69 -7.55
C TYR A 81 -16.70 11.01 -6.78
N THR A 82 -17.83 11.12 -6.09
CA THR A 82 -18.22 12.34 -5.34
C THR A 82 -18.41 12.14 -3.84
N GLY A 83 -18.30 10.90 -3.36
CA GLY A 83 -18.57 10.55 -1.97
C GLY A 83 -17.48 10.96 -0.96
N PRO A 84 -17.72 10.78 0.34
CA PRO A 84 -16.74 11.03 1.40
C PRO A 84 -15.57 10.05 1.39
N ILE A 85 -14.37 10.58 1.64
CA ILE A 85 -13.12 9.83 1.79
C ILE A 85 -12.73 9.82 3.26
N TYR A 86 -12.93 8.71 3.95
CA TYR A 86 -12.59 8.55 5.35
C TYR A 86 -11.17 8.03 5.53
N CYS A 87 -10.43 8.62 6.47
CA CYS A 87 -9.13 8.12 6.91
C CYS A 87 -8.83 8.59 8.34
N SER A 88 -7.77 8.06 8.96
CA SER A 88 -7.38 8.54 10.29
C SER A 88 -6.93 10.00 10.26
N THR A 89 -7.02 10.70 11.39
CA THR A 89 -6.53 12.08 11.52
C THR A 89 -5.08 12.26 11.03
N PRO A 90 -4.11 11.38 11.39
CA PRO A 90 -2.76 11.50 10.84
C PRO A 90 -2.69 11.23 9.33
N SER A 91 -3.44 10.24 8.81
CA SER A 91 -3.50 9.97 7.37
C SER A 91 -4.05 11.17 6.60
N ALA A 92 -5.01 11.92 7.15
CA ALA A 92 -5.54 13.13 6.53
C ALA A 92 -4.48 14.24 6.39
N THR A 93 -3.54 14.34 7.34
CA THR A 93 -2.40 15.26 7.26
C THR A 93 -1.36 14.82 6.21
N LEU A 94 -1.13 13.52 6.10
CA LEU A 94 -0.07 12.96 5.24
C LEU A 94 -0.50 12.77 3.78
N LEU A 95 -1.78 12.48 3.54
CA LEU A 95 -2.32 12.16 2.22
C LEU A 95 -2.06 13.24 1.15
N PRO A 96 -2.24 14.55 1.41
CA PRO A 96 -1.95 15.58 0.42
C PRO A 96 -0.51 15.57 -0.09
N LEU A 97 0.47 15.27 0.77
CA LEU A 97 1.87 15.19 0.38
C LEU A 97 2.13 14.02 -0.57
N VAL A 98 1.50 12.87 -0.31
CA VAL A 98 1.60 11.67 -1.16
C VAL A 98 0.97 11.93 -2.52
N ILE A 99 -0.26 12.44 -2.54
CA ILE A 99 -0.99 12.67 -3.80
C ILE A 99 -0.35 13.78 -4.62
N GLU A 100 0.17 14.83 -3.99
CA GLU A 100 0.93 15.88 -4.69
C GLU A 100 2.15 15.30 -5.41
N ASP A 101 2.94 14.46 -4.72
CA ASP A 101 4.13 13.84 -5.30
C ASP A 101 3.77 12.85 -6.42
N ALA A 102 2.76 12.00 -6.20
CA ALA A 102 2.27 11.06 -7.19
C ALA A 102 1.81 11.76 -8.48
N LEU A 103 1.09 12.88 -8.35
CA LEU A 103 0.66 13.68 -9.49
C LEU A 103 1.86 14.30 -10.22
N LYS A 104 2.84 14.84 -9.49
CA LYS A 104 4.06 15.44 -10.06
C LYS A 104 4.92 14.46 -10.84
N VAL A 105 5.00 13.23 -10.35
CA VAL A 105 5.83 12.17 -10.94
C VAL A 105 5.09 11.47 -12.08
N GLY A 106 3.83 11.08 -11.88
CA GLY A 106 3.11 10.19 -12.79
C GLY A 106 2.12 10.84 -13.74
N PHE A 107 1.65 12.07 -13.48
CA PHE A 107 0.55 12.67 -14.25
C PHE A 107 0.91 13.99 -14.94
N THR A 108 1.34 14.98 -14.16
CA THR A 108 1.53 16.33 -14.67
C THR A 108 2.45 17.14 -13.76
N ARG A 109 3.25 18.03 -14.35
CA ARG A 109 4.00 19.04 -13.61
C ARG A 109 3.26 20.38 -13.50
N ASN A 110 2.03 20.46 -14.02
CA ASN A 110 1.23 21.67 -13.97
C ASN A 110 0.66 21.88 -12.56
N GLU A 111 1.22 22.85 -11.83
CA GLU A 111 0.81 23.16 -10.47
C GLU A 111 -0.66 23.52 -10.32
N ARG A 112 -1.30 24.12 -11.34
CA ARG A 112 -2.72 24.47 -11.27
C ARG A 112 -3.60 23.23 -11.27
N LEU A 113 -3.27 22.24 -12.09
CA LEU A 113 -3.99 20.96 -12.14
C LEU A 113 -3.80 20.16 -10.85
N ILE A 114 -2.56 20.11 -10.34
CA ILE A 114 -2.27 19.46 -9.05
C ILE A 114 -3.08 20.10 -7.93
N LYS A 115 -3.06 21.44 -7.83
CA LYS A 115 -3.84 22.18 -6.81
C LYS A 115 -5.34 21.93 -6.96
N ALA A 116 -5.87 21.88 -8.19
CA ALA A 116 -7.29 21.60 -8.42
C ALA A 116 -7.67 20.19 -7.94
N ALA A 117 -6.89 19.16 -8.28
CA ALA A 117 -7.11 17.79 -7.83
C ALA A 117 -7.05 17.66 -6.30
N LEU A 118 -6.03 18.26 -5.67
CA LEU A 118 -5.88 18.28 -4.21
C LEU A 118 -7.07 18.98 -3.54
N ASN A 119 -7.56 20.09 -4.10
CA ASN A 119 -8.73 20.81 -3.55
C ASN A 119 -10.00 19.96 -3.60
N VAL A 120 -10.23 19.21 -4.69
CA VAL A 120 -11.37 18.30 -4.80
C VAL A 120 -11.28 17.21 -3.72
N MET A 121 -10.12 16.55 -3.63
CA MET A 121 -9.87 15.52 -2.62
C MET A 121 -10.06 16.05 -1.20
N GLN A 122 -9.50 17.22 -0.86
CA GLN A 122 -9.61 17.81 0.48
C GLN A 122 -11.05 18.13 0.88
N ARG A 123 -11.92 18.50 -0.06
CA ARG A 123 -13.35 18.74 0.23
C ARG A 123 -14.11 17.46 0.58
N GLN A 124 -13.68 16.33 0.04
CA GLN A 124 -14.27 15.01 0.31
C GLN A 124 -13.66 14.31 1.52
N LEU A 125 -12.47 14.73 1.96
CA LEU A 125 -11.75 14.13 3.08
C LEU A 125 -12.51 14.28 4.41
N ARG A 126 -12.59 13.20 5.17
CA ARG A 126 -13.25 13.09 6.47
C ARG A 126 -12.31 12.39 7.46
N PRO A 127 -11.49 13.16 8.21
CA PRO A 127 -10.63 12.58 9.25
C PRO A 127 -11.50 11.97 10.35
N VAL A 128 -11.13 10.78 10.81
CA VAL A 128 -11.82 10.08 11.90
C VAL A 128 -10.84 9.63 12.98
N GLU A 129 -11.28 9.73 14.22
CA GLU A 129 -10.50 9.25 15.36
C GLU A 129 -10.53 7.72 15.44
N TYR A 130 -9.39 7.15 15.84
CA TYR A 130 -9.29 5.71 16.08
C TYR A 130 -10.32 5.24 17.12
N LYS A 131 -10.73 3.97 17.00
CA LYS A 131 -11.64 3.26 17.92
C LYS A 131 -13.07 3.80 17.97
N THR A 132 -13.38 4.83 17.19
CA THR A 132 -14.71 5.47 17.17
C THR A 132 -15.53 4.94 16.01
N TRP A 133 -16.76 4.52 16.29
CA TRP A 133 -17.71 4.08 15.26
C TRP A 133 -18.28 5.28 14.50
N GLN A 134 -18.31 5.18 13.18
CA GLN A 134 -18.83 6.16 12.24
C GLN A 134 -19.90 5.50 11.38
N SER A 135 -21.05 6.15 11.22
CA SER A 135 -22.12 5.66 10.34
C SER A 135 -21.85 6.04 8.89
N ILE A 136 -22.23 5.17 7.96
CA ILE A 136 -22.22 5.45 6.52
C ILE A 136 -23.68 5.60 6.08
N GLU A 137 -23.99 6.75 5.49
CA GLU A 137 -25.32 7.00 4.96
C GLU A 137 -25.51 6.22 3.65
N LEU A 138 -26.57 5.42 3.60
CA LEU A 138 -26.93 4.62 2.44
C LEU A 138 -28.29 5.09 1.90
N PRO A 139 -28.38 5.59 0.65
CA PRO A 139 -29.65 5.92 0.05
C PRO A 139 -30.51 4.65 -0.13
N PRO A 140 -31.84 4.77 -0.02
CA PRO A 140 -32.75 3.69 -0.36
C PRO A 140 -32.65 3.34 -1.86
N ALA A 141 -33.11 2.14 -2.23
CA ALA A 141 -33.17 1.73 -3.62
C ALA A 141 -34.00 2.76 -4.45
N PRO A 142 -33.55 3.14 -5.66
CA PRO A 142 -34.31 4.04 -6.50
C PRO A 142 -35.67 3.42 -6.87
N HIS A 143 -36.76 4.17 -6.65
CA HIS A 143 -38.09 3.74 -7.04
C HIS A 143 -38.16 3.56 -8.57
N SER A 144 -38.70 2.43 -9.03
CA SER A 144 -38.88 2.03 -10.43
C SER A 144 -39.97 2.86 -11.17
N GLY A 145 -40.00 4.18 -10.97
CA GLY A 145 -41.06 5.08 -11.45
C GLY A 145 -40.63 6.42 -12.03
N SER A 146 -39.34 6.78 -12.07
CA SER A 146 -38.90 7.97 -12.81
C SER A 146 -37.87 7.60 -13.88
N ALA A 147 -38.36 7.38 -15.10
CA ALA A 147 -37.53 7.53 -16.30
C ALA A 147 -37.11 9.01 -16.39
N GLY A 148 -36.02 9.35 -15.70
CA GLY A 148 -35.34 10.62 -15.89
C GLY A 148 -34.74 10.63 -17.29
N VAL A 149 -35.20 11.57 -18.11
CA VAL A 149 -34.61 11.86 -19.42
C VAL A 149 -33.10 12.11 -19.22
N PRO A 150 -32.21 11.40 -19.92
CA PRO A 150 -30.78 11.63 -19.78
C PRO A 150 -30.43 13.07 -20.25
N PRO A 151 -29.56 13.80 -19.52
CA PRO A 151 -29.12 15.11 -19.97
C PRO A 151 -28.37 14.98 -21.30
N ALA A 152 -28.72 15.84 -22.26
CA ALA A 152 -28.17 15.86 -23.61
C ALA A 152 -26.64 15.85 -23.60
N ALA A 153 -26.06 14.87 -24.27
CA ALA A 153 -24.63 14.80 -24.52
C ALA A 153 -24.18 16.03 -25.33
N LEU A 154 -23.37 16.89 -24.70
CA LEU A 154 -22.63 17.94 -25.41
C LEU A 154 -21.63 17.26 -26.36
N GLY A 155 -21.76 17.61 -27.65
CA GLY A 155 -21.09 16.96 -28.77
C GLY A 155 -19.57 16.96 -28.69
N ARG A 156 -18.99 15.82 -29.10
CA ARG A 156 -17.58 15.71 -29.48
C ARG A 156 -17.42 16.22 -30.92
N PRO A 157 -16.38 17.00 -31.25
CA PRO A 157 -16.10 17.34 -32.64
C PRO A 157 -15.48 16.13 -33.35
N GLU A 158 -16.06 15.80 -34.50
CA GLU A 158 -15.57 14.83 -35.47
C GLU A 158 -14.21 15.24 -36.02
N ASN A 159 -13.27 14.29 -36.14
CA ASN A 159 -12.06 14.48 -36.92
C ASN A 159 -12.05 13.48 -38.08
N ARG A 160 -11.83 14.02 -39.27
CA ARG A 160 -11.99 13.36 -40.58
C ARG A 160 -10.94 12.29 -40.86
N GLN A 161 -11.37 11.29 -41.62
CA GLN A 161 -10.63 10.18 -42.23
C GLN A 161 -9.55 10.62 -43.25
N ALA A 162 -8.54 9.74 -43.41
CA ALA A 162 -7.91 9.39 -44.69
C ALA A 162 -7.79 7.84 -44.73
N GLN A 163 -8.60 7.14 -45.55
CA GLN A 163 -8.25 6.46 -46.82
C GLN A 163 -7.15 5.38 -46.68
N SER A 164 -7.26 4.11 -47.10
CA SER A 164 -7.79 3.54 -48.35
C SER A 164 -7.99 1.99 -48.28
N ALA A 165 -8.82 1.46 -49.19
CA ALA A 165 -9.40 0.10 -49.36
C ALA A 165 -8.42 -0.99 -49.93
N PRO A 166 -8.82 -2.20 -50.46
CA PRO A 166 -10.15 -2.84 -50.59
C PRO A 166 -10.25 -4.39 -50.33
N LEU A 167 -11.51 -4.88 -50.24
CA LEU A 167 -11.97 -6.29 -50.40
C LEU A 167 -12.21 -6.63 -51.89
N PRO A 168 -12.25 -7.92 -52.32
CA PRO A 168 -13.53 -8.67 -52.52
C PRO A 168 -13.39 -10.23 -52.51
N PRO A 169 -14.36 -11.07 -52.98
CA PRO A 169 -15.82 -11.12 -52.82
C PRO A 169 -16.37 -12.50 -52.33
N ARG A 170 -17.71 -12.56 -52.19
CA ARG A 170 -18.58 -13.72 -51.88
C ARG A 170 -18.85 -14.66 -53.08
N GLY A 171 -19.31 -15.89 -52.79
CA GLY A 171 -20.17 -16.75 -53.64
C GLY A 171 -20.67 -17.96 -52.82
N SER A 172 -21.97 -18.03 -52.50
CA SER A 172 -23.08 -18.79 -53.17
C SER A 172 -23.28 -20.20 -52.58
N GLU A 173 -24.31 -20.40 -51.75
CA GLU A 173 -25.61 -21.05 -52.07
C GLU A 173 -25.52 -22.57 -52.31
N LEU A 174 -26.26 -23.36 -51.51
CA LEU A 174 -27.42 -24.15 -51.98
C LEU A 174 -28.08 -24.95 -50.84
N ALA A 175 -29.40 -25.05 -50.97
CA ALA A 175 -30.38 -25.60 -50.03
C ALA A 175 -30.44 -27.13 -49.99
N ARG A 176 -31.16 -27.69 -48.99
CA ARG A 176 -32.41 -28.47 -49.16
C ARG A 176 -32.91 -29.07 -47.83
N ASP A 177 -34.20 -28.82 -47.54
CA ASP A 177 -35.29 -29.73 -47.16
C ASP A 177 -35.06 -30.81 -46.07
N ALA A 178 -35.97 -31.20 -45.16
CA ALA A 178 -37.35 -30.85 -44.78
C ALA A 178 -37.70 -31.67 -43.50
N ASP A 179 -38.32 -31.07 -42.48
CA ASP A 179 -39.63 -31.43 -41.86
C ASP A 179 -39.62 -32.56 -40.77
N PRO A 180 -40.69 -32.80 -39.98
CA PRO A 180 -41.00 -32.16 -38.69
C PRO A 180 -41.17 -33.15 -37.52
N SER A 181 -41.30 -32.65 -36.29
CA SER A 181 -42.43 -32.93 -35.37
C SER A 181 -42.10 -32.75 -33.88
N ALA A 182 -43.18 -32.50 -33.13
CA ALA A 182 -43.35 -32.60 -31.67
C ALA A 182 -42.99 -31.39 -30.80
N THR A 183 -43.92 -30.43 -30.85
CA THR A 183 -44.31 -29.49 -29.80
C THR A 183 -44.56 -30.19 -28.47
N THR A 184 -43.91 -29.74 -27.39
CA THR A 184 -44.51 -29.76 -26.03
C THR A 184 -43.94 -28.59 -25.24
N THR A 185 -44.83 -27.65 -24.95
CA THR A 185 -44.63 -26.43 -24.18
C THR A 185 -44.59 -26.74 -22.68
N HIS A 186 -43.43 -26.56 -22.04
CA HIS A 186 -43.34 -26.44 -20.59
C HIS A 186 -43.18 -24.96 -20.21
N ARG A 187 -44.24 -24.37 -19.64
CA ARG A 187 -44.15 -23.15 -18.84
C ARG A 187 -43.37 -23.47 -17.55
N PRO A 188 -42.30 -22.75 -17.21
CA PRO A 188 -41.86 -22.70 -15.82
C PRO A 188 -42.84 -21.81 -15.04
N SER A 189 -43.29 -22.30 -13.89
CA SER A 189 -44.09 -21.54 -12.94
C SER A 189 -43.24 -20.43 -12.34
N ASP A 190 -43.60 -19.19 -12.65
CA ASP A 190 -43.14 -18.00 -11.95
C ASP A 190 -43.62 -18.06 -10.48
N THR A 191 -42.72 -18.46 -9.59
CA THR A 191 -42.70 -17.93 -8.22
C THR A 191 -41.48 -17.02 -8.13
N ALA A 192 -41.55 -15.91 -8.87
CA ALA A 192 -40.73 -14.75 -8.57
C ALA A 192 -41.15 -14.30 -7.16
N THR A 193 -40.28 -14.54 -6.20
CA THR A 193 -40.36 -13.90 -4.89
C THR A 193 -40.37 -12.40 -5.18
N GLU A 194 -41.45 -11.70 -4.81
CA GLU A 194 -41.49 -10.24 -4.86
C GLU A 194 -40.26 -9.72 -4.11
N ILE A 195 -39.27 -9.24 -4.85
CA ILE A 195 -38.15 -8.51 -4.27
C ILE A 195 -38.78 -7.21 -3.78
N ASP A 196 -38.83 -7.03 -2.46
CA ASP A 196 -39.33 -5.80 -1.85
C ASP A 196 -38.45 -4.62 -2.31
N GLN A 197 -38.89 -3.94 -3.36
CA GLN A 197 -38.23 -2.78 -3.98
C GLN A 197 -38.30 -1.52 -3.08
N THR A 198 -38.72 -1.66 -1.82
CA THR A 198 -38.76 -0.59 -0.81
C THR A 198 -37.92 -0.87 0.44
N ALA A 199 -37.16 -1.97 0.46
CA ALA A 199 -36.34 -2.34 1.61
C ALA A 199 -35.29 -1.27 1.94
N THR A 200 -35.36 -0.73 3.17
CA THR A 200 -34.33 0.18 3.69
C THR A 200 -33.01 -0.59 3.79
N PRO A 201 -31.89 -0.07 3.27
CA PRO A 201 -30.61 -0.76 3.35
C PRO A 201 -30.23 -1.02 4.81
N PRO A 202 -29.58 -2.16 5.12
CA PRO A 202 -29.14 -2.42 6.48
C PRO A 202 -28.15 -1.32 6.90
N PRO A 203 -28.22 -0.82 8.15
CA PRO A 203 -27.32 0.23 8.59
C PRO A 203 -25.86 -0.25 8.54
N VAL A 204 -24.98 0.62 8.07
CA VAL A 204 -23.55 0.35 7.97
C VAL A 204 -22.79 1.33 8.85
N ARG A 205 -21.85 0.81 9.62
CA ARG A 205 -20.90 1.61 10.38
C ARG A 205 -19.51 1.02 10.30
N PHE A 206 -18.50 1.86 10.41
CA PHE A 206 -17.10 1.44 10.45
C PHE A 206 -16.35 2.07 11.60
N ARG A 207 -15.19 1.53 11.94
CA ARG A 207 -14.19 2.22 12.77
C ARG A 207 -12.79 1.87 12.30
N LEU A 208 -11.87 2.82 12.52
CA LEU A 208 -10.45 2.62 12.28
C LEU A 208 -9.76 2.16 13.56
N GLN A 209 -8.86 1.21 13.43
CA GLN A 209 -8.04 0.71 14.53
C GLN A 209 -6.57 0.81 14.14
N PRO A 210 -5.65 1.21 15.04
CA PRO A 210 -4.24 1.33 14.68
C PRO A 210 -3.67 0.03 14.09
N ALA A 211 -3.09 0.12 12.90
CA ALA A 211 -2.45 -1.01 12.24
C ALA A 211 -0.95 -1.10 12.52
N GLY A 212 -0.31 -0.01 12.94
CA GLY A 212 1.09 0.01 13.35
C GLY A 212 2.11 -0.08 12.21
N HIS A 213 1.68 0.07 10.95
CA HIS A 213 2.50 -0.07 9.74
C HIS A 213 3.26 1.22 9.35
N ILE A 214 2.52 2.34 9.30
CA ILE A 214 3.05 3.71 9.25
C ILE A 214 2.21 4.61 10.17
N LEU A 215 2.68 5.84 10.44
CA LEU A 215 1.90 6.77 11.25
C LEU A 215 0.59 7.11 10.54
N GLY A 216 -0.55 6.92 11.23
CA GLY A 216 -1.88 7.06 10.62
C GLY A 216 -2.45 5.77 10.05
N SER A 217 -1.67 4.70 9.92
CA SER A 217 -2.18 3.42 9.41
C SER A 217 -3.29 2.82 10.28
N ALA A 218 -4.25 2.20 9.62
CA ALA A 218 -5.43 1.61 10.24
C ALA A 218 -5.86 0.32 9.55
N TYR A 219 -6.31 -0.64 10.36
CA TYR A 219 -7.22 -1.68 9.86
C TYR A 219 -8.66 -1.22 10.09
N VAL A 220 -9.55 -1.63 9.19
CA VAL A 220 -10.95 -1.20 9.18
C VAL A 220 -11.83 -2.32 9.72
N GLU A 221 -12.66 -2.03 10.71
CA GLU A 221 -13.79 -2.90 11.09
C GLU A 221 -15.09 -2.30 10.54
N ILE A 222 -15.87 -3.07 9.79
CA ILE A 222 -17.16 -2.64 9.22
C ILE A 222 -18.26 -3.59 9.72
N ASP A 223 -19.28 -3.03 10.37
CA ASP A 223 -20.52 -3.73 10.74
C ASP A 223 -21.60 -3.44 9.70
N VAL A 224 -22.26 -4.49 9.20
CA VAL A 224 -23.48 -4.40 8.37
C VAL A 224 -24.65 -5.01 9.15
N GLY A 225 -25.69 -4.21 9.39
CA GLY A 225 -26.82 -4.54 10.25
C GLY A 225 -26.67 -4.01 11.68
N THR A 226 -27.57 -4.40 12.59
CA THR A 226 -27.63 -3.87 13.95
C THR A 226 -27.29 -4.88 15.04
N GLY A 227 -26.88 -4.38 16.20
CA GLY A 227 -26.74 -5.17 17.42
C GLY A 227 -25.77 -6.35 17.31
N ARG A 228 -26.14 -7.48 17.92
CA ARG A 228 -25.31 -8.71 17.94
C ARG A 228 -25.40 -9.52 16.65
N SER A 229 -26.44 -9.33 15.85
CA SER A 229 -26.63 -10.00 14.55
C SER A 229 -25.87 -9.32 13.41
N ALA A 230 -25.41 -8.07 13.61
CA ALA A 230 -24.54 -7.40 12.66
C ALA A 230 -23.34 -8.29 12.30
N GLN A 231 -23.18 -8.58 11.02
CA GLN A 231 -22.01 -9.30 10.55
C GLN A 231 -20.86 -8.30 10.33
N ARG A 232 -19.64 -8.73 10.65
CA ARG A 232 -18.45 -7.88 10.65
C ARG A 232 -17.44 -8.32 9.60
N ALA A 233 -17.09 -7.42 8.70
CA ALA A 233 -15.92 -7.53 7.84
C ALA A 233 -14.75 -6.76 8.47
N VAL A 234 -13.55 -7.33 8.39
CA VAL A 234 -12.31 -6.64 8.77
C VAL A 234 -11.39 -6.59 7.56
N PHE A 235 -10.88 -5.40 7.24
CA PHE A 235 -9.86 -5.20 6.23
C PHE A 235 -8.58 -4.79 6.94
N SER A 236 -7.52 -5.59 6.84
CA SER A 236 -6.29 -5.33 7.57
C SER A 236 -5.57 -4.06 7.11
N GLY A 237 -5.70 -3.70 5.83
CA GLY A 237 -4.67 -2.89 5.18
C GLY A 237 -3.32 -3.57 5.36
N ASP A 238 -2.28 -2.77 5.56
CA ASP A 238 -0.99 -3.28 6.00
C ASP A 238 -0.87 -3.24 7.51
N LEU A 239 -0.46 -4.37 8.11
CA LEU A 239 -0.23 -4.51 9.53
C LEU A 239 1.25 -4.32 9.83
N GLY A 240 1.56 -3.58 10.88
CA GLY A 240 2.93 -3.39 11.33
C GLY A 240 3.49 -4.52 12.16
N ALA A 241 4.79 -4.74 12.05
CA ALA A 241 5.52 -5.58 12.99
C ALA A 241 5.44 -4.99 14.42
N PRO A 242 5.36 -5.83 15.47
CA PRO A 242 5.46 -5.36 16.84
C PRO A 242 6.76 -4.59 17.10
N HIS A 243 6.69 -3.59 17.98
CA HIS A 243 7.81 -2.75 18.37
C HIS A 243 8.41 -1.92 17.22
N ALA A 244 7.63 -1.61 16.19
CA ALA A 244 8.00 -0.60 15.20
C ALA A 244 8.19 0.77 15.91
N PRO A 245 9.33 1.46 15.70
CA PRO A 245 9.56 2.81 16.21
C PRO A 245 8.38 3.76 15.94
N LEU A 246 8.01 4.59 16.92
CA LEU A 246 6.94 5.59 16.86
C LEU A 246 5.51 5.04 16.74
N LEU A 247 5.33 3.76 16.42
CA LEU A 247 4.03 3.21 16.01
C LEU A 247 3.41 2.32 17.09
N PRO A 248 2.13 2.53 17.45
CA PRO A 248 1.42 1.60 18.32
C PRO A 248 1.28 0.23 17.64
N ALA A 249 1.65 -0.84 18.34
CA ALA A 249 1.48 -2.19 17.81
C ALA A 249 0.00 -2.52 17.54
N PRO A 250 -0.32 -3.22 16.42
CA PRO A 250 -1.68 -3.59 16.10
C PRO A 250 -2.25 -4.52 17.16
N ARG A 251 -3.55 -4.36 17.44
CA ARG A 251 -4.30 -5.27 18.31
C ARG A 251 -5.28 -6.07 17.47
N PRO A 252 -5.38 -7.40 17.66
CA PRO A 252 -6.41 -8.21 17.03
C PRO A 252 -7.82 -7.66 17.29
N PRO A 253 -8.73 -7.69 16.29
CA PRO A 253 -10.13 -7.33 16.51
C PRO A 253 -10.79 -8.33 17.47
N GLN A 254 -11.82 -7.87 18.18
CA GLN A 254 -12.54 -8.72 19.15
C GLN A 254 -13.28 -9.90 18.48
N ARG A 255 -13.81 -9.66 17.27
CA ARG A 255 -14.50 -10.63 16.41
C ARG A 255 -14.41 -10.17 14.96
N ALA A 256 -14.60 -11.09 14.04
CA ALA A 256 -14.90 -10.83 12.64
C ALA A 256 -15.67 -12.05 12.09
N ASP A 257 -16.51 -11.85 11.09
CA ASP A 257 -17.08 -12.95 10.31
C ASP A 257 -16.17 -13.24 9.10
N ILE A 258 -15.71 -12.19 8.43
CA ILE A 258 -14.77 -12.25 7.31
C ILE A 258 -13.58 -11.32 7.62
N VAL A 259 -12.36 -11.78 7.35
CA VAL A 259 -11.15 -10.95 7.40
C VAL A 259 -10.49 -10.96 6.03
N VAL A 260 -10.26 -9.78 5.45
CA VAL A 260 -9.36 -9.57 4.31
C VAL A 260 -8.00 -9.20 4.90
N LEU A 261 -7.01 -10.08 4.75
CA LEU A 261 -5.72 -10.02 5.43
C LEU A 261 -4.57 -9.90 4.41
N GLU A 262 -3.66 -8.95 4.63
CA GLU A 262 -2.41 -8.86 3.88
C GLU A 262 -1.52 -10.09 4.09
N SER A 263 -0.63 -10.37 3.14
CA SER A 263 0.20 -11.57 3.12
C SER A 263 1.63 -11.30 2.71
N THR A 264 2.10 -10.04 2.83
CA THR A 264 3.39 -9.59 2.28
C THR A 264 4.57 -10.44 2.74
N TYR A 265 4.56 -10.83 4.02
CA TYR A 265 5.53 -11.74 4.61
C TYR A 265 4.88 -13.00 5.18
N GLY A 266 3.84 -13.49 4.49
CA GLY A 266 3.15 -14.72 4.86
C GLY A 266 4.06 -15.95 4.92
N ASP A 267 5.23 -15.92 4.30
CA ASP A 267 6.28 -16.96 4.28
C ASP A 267 7.44 -16.71 5.28
N ARG A 268 7.50 -15.56 5.96
CA ARG A 268 8.71 -15.16 6.73
C ARG A 268 8.40 -14.67 8.13
N VAL A 269 9.25 -15.10 9.06
CA VAL A 269 9.28 -14.54 10.43
C VAL A 269 10.35 -13.45 10.49
N HIS A 270 10.01 -12.32 11.10
CA HIS A 270 10.94 -11.21 11.26
C HIS A 270 11.92 -11.42 12.41
N GLU A 271 13.12 -10.86 12.24
CA GLU A 271 14.12 -10.80 13.29
C GLU A 271 13.63 -9.96 14.47
N ASN A 272 14.00 -10.35 15.68
CA ASN A 272 13.65 -9.59 16.87
C ASN A 272 14.36 -8.23 16.90
N ARG A 273 13.82 -7.31 17.71
CA ARG A 273 14.31 -5.94 17.86
C ARG A 273 15.80 -5.84 18.23
N LYS A 274 16.28 -6.71 19.11
CA LYS A 274 17.67 -6.68 19.57
C LYS A 274 18.64 -7.00 18.42
N THR A 275 18.31 -8.03 17.63
CA THR A 275 19.12 -8.45 16.49
C THR A 275 19.16 -7.38 15.41
N ARG A 276 18.03 -6.78 15.03
CA ARG A 276 18.01 -5.74 13.98
C ARG A 276 18.78 -4.47 14.38
N VAL A 277 18.73 -4.06 15.65
CA VAL A 277 19.49 -2.91 16.16
C VAL A 277 20.99 -3.21 16.12
N ALA A 278 21.40 -4.40 16.56
CA ALA A 278 22.81 -4.81 16.52
C ALA A 278 23.36 -4.88 15.09
N ARG A 279 22.56 -5.33 14.11
CA ARG A 279 22.97 -5.37 12.70
C ARG A 279 23.08 -3.97 12.08
N LEU A 280 22.16 -3.06 12.41
CA LEU A 280 22.27 -1.66 12.02
C LEU A 280 23.53 -1.03 12.61
N GLN A 281 23.78 -1.29 13.89
CA GLN A 281 24.99 -0.84 14.57
C GLN A 281 26.26 -1.33 13.87
N ALA A 282 26.35 -2.62 13.57
CA ALA A 282 27.51 -3.21 12.90
C ALA A 282 27.77 -2.63 11.51
N ALA A 283 26.72 -2.35 10.72
CA ALA A 283 26.88 -1.72 9.41
C ALA A 283 27.45 -0.30 9.52
N ILE A 284 27.06 0.45 10.55
CA ILE A 284 27.55 1.82 10.78
C ILE A 284 28.96 1.82 11.38
N GLU A 285 29.26 0.90 12.30
CA GLU A 285 30.62 0.71 12.84
C GLU A 285 31.62 0.35 11.75
N HIS A 286 31.19 -0.41 10.74
CA HIS A 286 32.03 -0.69 9.57
C HIS A 286 32.40 0.60 8.81
N ALA A 287 31.40 1.42 8.48
CA ALA A 287 31.62 2.70 7.81
C ALA A 287 32.50 3.66 8.63
N LEU A 288 32.35 3.68 9.96
CA LEU A 288 33.20 4.44 10.86
C LEU A 288 34.66 3.94 10.85
N ALA A 289 34.89 2.65 10.66
CA ALA A 289 36.22 2.05 10.68
C ALA A 289 37.02 2.29 9.40
N ASP A 290 36.38 2.31 8.22
CA ASP A 290 37.06 2.41 6.93
C ASP A 290 36.81 3.73 6.16
N GLY A 291 35.98 4.62 6.73
CA GLY A 291 35.58 5.90 6.15
C GLY A 291 34.59 5.75 5.00
N GLY A 292 33.76 4.70 5.05
CA GLY A 292 32.73 4.41 4.07
C GLY A 292 31.39 5.08 4.31
N THR A 293 30.43 4.74 3.45
CA THR A 293 29.08 5.28 3.51
C THR A 293 28.09 4.13 3.51
N VAL A 294 27.15 4.15 4.45
CA VAL A 294 26.00 3.25 4.46
C VAL A 294 24.91 3.87 3.60
N MET A 295 24.75 3.37 2.37
CA MET A 295 23.66 3.73 1.47
C MET A 295 22.41 2.96 1.84
N VAL A 296 21.33 3.68 2.17
CA VAL A 296 20.05 3.10 2.55
C VAL A 296 18.98 3.49 1.53
N PRO A 297 18.67 2.61 0.56
CA PRO A 297 17.46 2.75 -0.24
C PRO A 297 16.23 2.69 0.66
N ALA A 298 15.50 3.79 0.79
CA ALA A 298 14.32 3.88 1.64
C ALA A 298 13.17 4.64 0.98
N PHE A 299 11.93 4.23 1.28
CA PHE A 299 10.76 5.03 0.93
C PHE A 299 10.71 6.29 1.79
N SER A 300 10.20 7.38 1.20
CA SER A 300 10.17 8.70 1.83
C SER A 300 9.29 8.78 3.08
N ILE A 301 8.32 7.87 3.21
CA ILE A 301 7.42 7.76 4.37
C ILE A 301 7.59 6.38 5.03
N GLY A 302 7.51 6.35 6.36
CA GLY A 302 7.67 5.13 7.16
C GLY A 302 9.13 4.83 7.46
N ARG A 303 9.81 4.06 6.60
CA ARG A 303 11.15 3.50 6.90
C ARG A 303 12.20 4.56 7.19
N THR A 304 12.16 5.67 6.46
CA THR A 304 13.07 6.80 6.70
C THR A 304 12.93 7.31 8.14
N GLN A 305 11.70 7.57 8.60
CA GLN A 305 11.46 8.10 9.94
C GLN A 305 11.78 7.09 11.04
N GLU A 306 11.51 5.80 10.82
CA GLU A 306 11.88 4.77 11.80
C GLU A 306 13.39 4.61 11.95
N LEU A 307 14.15 4.67 10.84
CA LEU A 307 15.61 4.66 10.91
C LEU A 307 16.16 5.91 11.59
N LEU A 308 15.60 7.09 11.32
CA LEU A 308 16.00 8.30 12.05
C LEU A 308 15.79 8.16 13.57
N TYR A 309 14.70 7.51 14.00
CA TYR A 309 14.44 7.22 15.41
C TYR A 309 15.46 6.26 16.03
N GLU A 310 15.88 5.22 15.30
CA GLU A 310 16.88 4.26 15.80
C GLU A 310 18.30 4.86 15.78
N LEU A 311 18.64 5.64 14.75
CA LEU A 311 19.92 6.35 14.65
C LEU A 311 20.07 7.35 15.80
N GLU A 312 19.03 8.12 16.13
CA GLU A 312 19.04 9.00 17.30
C GLU A 312 19.24 8.21 18.61
N GLY A 313 18.63 7.02 18.69
CA GLY A 313 18.84 6.04 19.76
C GLY A 313 20.32 5.64 19.92
N LEU A 314 20.92 5.19 18.82
CA LEU A 314 22.30 4.71 18.75
C LEU A 314 23.32 5.82 19.01
N ILE A 315 23.17 7.00 18.39
CA ILE A 315 24.07 8.14 18.59
C ILE A 315 24.10 8.56 20.06
N HIS A 316 22.94 8.53 20.74
CA HIS A 316 22.91 8.82 22.17
C HIS A 316 23.61 7.76 23.03
N GLN A 317 23.53 6.48 22.64
CA GLN A 317 24.17 5.38 23.36
C GLN A 317 25.68 5.28 23.09
N HIS A 318 26.13 5.82 21.95
CA HIS A 318 27.49 5.70 21.46
C HIS A 318 28.08 7.10 21.18
N PRO A 319 28.69 7.77 22.18
CA PRO A 319 29.23 9.12 22.01
C PRO A 319 30.26 9.29 20.88
N HIS A 320 30.97 8.23 20.51
CA HIS A 320 31.92 8.24 19.39
C HIS A 320 31.23 8.35 18.01
N TRP A 321 29.90 8.22 17.94
CA TRP A 321 29.11 8.46 16.74
C TRP A 321 28.72 9.93 16.56
N GLN A 322 29.14 10.83 17.46
CA GLN A 322 28.76 12.25 17.38
C GLN A 322 29.23 12.95 16.11
N ASP A 323 30.20 12.39 15.39
CA ASP A 323 30.72 12.97 14.15
C ASP A 323 30.17 12.30 12.87
N ILE A 324 29.32 11.26 12.99
CA ILE A 324 28.75 10.62 11.80
C ILE A 324 27.71 11.53 11.14
N GLU A 325 27.78 11.67 9.82
CA GLU A 325 26.80 12.45 9.05
C GLU A 325 25.59 11.56 8.74
N ILE A 326 24.38 11.99 9.13
CA ILE A 326 23.13 11.33 8.76
C ILE A 326 22.43 12.19 7.73
N ILE A 327 22.41 11.73 6.48
CA ILE A 327 21.91 12.49 5.34
C ILE A 327 20.57 11.91 4.89
N VAL A 328 19.53 12.75 4.85
CA VAL A 328 18.25 12.43 4.20
C VAL A 328 18.20 13.15 2.87
N ASP A 329 18.40 12.38 1.80
CA ASP A 329 18.41 12.89 0.44
C ASP A 329 17.09 12.61 -0.28
N SER A 330 16.04 13.24 0.24
CA SER A 330 14.70 13.22 -0.32
C SER A 330 13.89 14.42 0.23
N PRO A 331 13.53 15.40 -0.62
CA PRO A 331 12.73 16.54 -0.18
C PRO A 331 11.36 16.10 0.34
N LEU A 332 10.81 15.04 -0.26
CA LEU A 332 9.56 14.43 0.20
C LEU A 332 9.73 13.79 1.58
N ALA A 333 10.84 13.09 1.83
CA ALA A 333 11.11 12.50 3.14
C ALA A 333 11.32 13.57 4.22
N ALA A 334 11.96 14.70 3.88
CA ALA A 334 12.09 15.84 4.78
C ALA A 334 10.71 16.41 5.17
N LYS A 335 9.80 16.59 4.19
CA LYS A 335 8.41 17.01 4.43
C LYS A 335 7.66 16.01 5.32
N PHE A 336 7.78 14.71 5.07
CA PHE A 336 7.15 13.70 5.92
C PHE A 336 7.72 13.67 7.33
N THR A 337 9.03 13.82 7.49
CA THR A 337 9.67 13.91 8.81
C THR A 337 9.15 15.13 9.59
N ALA A 338 8.96 16.27 8.93
CA ALA A 338 8.33 17.45 9.53
C ALA A 338 6.86 17.18 9.93
N ALA A 339 6.08 16.53 9.06
CA ALA A 339 4.69 16.15 9.37
C ALA A 339 4.61 15.15 10.54
N TYR A 340 5.48 14.14 10.58
CA TYR A 340 5.56 13.17 11.68
C TYR A 340 5.85 13.85 13.02
N ARG A 341 6.67 14.91 13.03
CA ARG A 341 6.92 15.73 14.22
C ARG A 341 5.70 16.52 14.68
N GLN A 342 4.82 16.95 13.78
CA GLN A 342 3.57 17.61 14.15
C GLN A 342 2.55 16.61 14.71
N LEU A 343 2.61 15.37 14.22
CA LEU A 343 1.76 14.25 14.62
C LEU A 343 2.25 13.51 15.88
N ARG A 344 3.09 14.16 16.71
CA ARG A 344 3.55 13.65 18.02
C ARG A 344 2.44 13.04 18.89
N PRO A 345 1.23 13.62 19.00
CA PRO A 345 0.17 13.06 19.84
C PRO A 345 -0.22 11.61 19.50
N TRP A 346 0.07 11.14 18.28
CA TRP A 346 -0.23 9.78 17.82
C TRP A 346 0.98 8.83 17.91
N TRP A 347 2.12 9.28 18.43
CA TRP A 347 3.26 8.40 18.67
C TRP A 347 2.97 7.39 19.77
N ASP A 348 3.72 6.29 19.76
CA ASP A 348 3.63 5.27 20.78
C ASP A 348 4.13 5.75 22.16
N ALA A 349 3.95 4.91 23.18
CA ALA A 349 4.32 5.26 24.55
C ALA A 349 5.84 5.38 24.74
N GLU A 350 6.65 4.60 23.99
CA GLU A 350 8.11 4.65 24.07
C GLU A 350 8.63 5.99 23.53
N ALA A 351 8.16 6.41 22.36
CA ALA A 351 8.58 7.69 21.77
C ALA A 351 8.20 8.88 22.67
N HIS A 352 7.01 8.85 23.29
CA HIS A 352 6.63 9.85 24.29
C HIS A 352 7.55 9.83 25.51
N ALA A 353 8.01 8.67 25.96
CA ALA A 353 8.98 8.57 27.05
C ALA A 353 10.33 9.21 26.68
N ARG A 354 10.81 8.98 25.44
CA ARG A 354 12.02 9.63 24.92
C ARG A 354 11.88 11.15 24.94
N VAL A 355 10.77 11.68 24.42
CA VAL A 355 10.51 13.14 24.41
C VAL A 355 10.48 13.71 25.83
N ARG A 356 9.84 13.04 26.79
CA ARG A 356 9.85 13.45 28.21
C ARG A 356 11.25 13.45 28.82
N ALA A 357 12.15 12.59 28.34
CA ALA A 357 13.55 12.55 28.74
C ALA A 357 14.43 13.61 28.01
N GLY A 358 13.83 14.55 27.28
CA GLY A 358 14.56 15.60 26.56
C GLY A 358 15.19 15.13 25.24
N ARG A 359 14.82 13.95 24.74
CA ARG A 359 15.33 13.39 23.47
C ARG A 359 14.56 13.92 22.28
N HIS A 360 15.16 13.81 21.08
CA HIS A 360 14.59 14.36 19.85
C HIS A 360 14.62 13.35 18.67
N PRO A 361 13.77 12.29 18.69
CA PRO A 361 13.95 11.13 17.81
C PRO A 361 13.88 11.36 16.29
N LEU A 362 13.46 12.54 15.82
CA LEU A 362 13.39 12.90 14.40
C LEU A 362 14.06 14.26 14.11
N SER A 363 14.89 14.75 15.04
CA SER A 363 15.48 16.09 14.96
C SER A 363 16.74 16.16 15.84
N PHE A 364 17.87 15.73 15.31
CA PHE A 364 19.14 15.68 16.04
C PHE A 364 20.25 16.37 15.23
N ALA A 365 21.33 16.78 15.89
CA ALA A 365 22.36 17.67 15.32
C ALA A 365 23.03 17.11 14.05
N ASN A 366 23.19 15.78 14.00
CA ASN A 366 23.83 15.06 12.89
C ASN A 366 22.96 14.91 11.63
N LEU A 367 21.70 15.36 11.67
CA LEU A 367 20.76 15.19 10.57
C LEU A 367 20.88 16.32 9.55
N TYR A 368 21.28 15.98 8.32
CA TYR A 368 21.34 16.86 7.17
C TYR A 368 20.26 16.48 6.14
N THR A 369 19.51 17.46 5.62
CA THR A 369 18.46 17.23 4.62
C THR A 369 18.85 17.89 3.30
N VAL A 370 18.84 17.13 2.21
CA VAL A 370 19.17 17.62 0.87
C VAL A 370 17.88 17.95 0.11
N ASP A 371 17.68 19.23 -0.21
CA ASP A 371 16.45 19.69 -0.84
C ASP A 371 16.58 19.85 -2.36
N SER A 372 17.74 20.33 -2.83
CA SER A 372 17.92 20.66 -4.26
C SER A 372 18.64 19.56 -5.04
N HIS A 373 18.44 19.54 -6.37
CA HIS A 373 19.16 18.62 -7.25
C HIS A 373 20.66 18.93 -7.30
N GLU A 374 21.04 20.20 -7.27
CA GLU A 374 22.45 20.62 -7.28
C GLU A 374 23.18 20.12 -6.02
N GLU A 375 22.57 20.31 -4.86
CA GLU A 375 23.08 19.84 -3.58
C GLU A 375 23.17 18.31 -3.51
N HIS A 376 22.19 17.60 -4.08
CA HIS A 376 22.25 16.16 -4.25
C HIS A 376 23.50 15.71 -5.01
N LEU A 377 23.79 16.30 -6.16
CA LEU A 377 24.99 15.94 -6.94
C LEU A 377 26.29 16.27 -6.20
N LYS A 378 26.33 17.37 -5.46
CA LYS A 378 27.47 17.73 -4.59
C LYS A 378 27.65 16.71 -3.47
N THR A 379 26.56 16.27 -2.84
CA THR A 379 26.56 15.28 -1.76
C THR A 379 27.06 13.93 -2.26
N VAL A 380 26.56 13.44 -3.40
CA VAL A 380 27.05 12.21 -4.04
C VAL A 380 28.56 12.29 -4.30
N THR A 381 29.02 13.40 -4.88
CA THR A 381 30.45 13.60 -5.18
C THR A 381 31.31 13.67 -3.92
N TYR A 382 30.83 14.34 -2.89
CA TYR A 382 31.48 14.48 -1.59
C TYR A 382 31.66 13.11 -0.91
N LEU A 383 30.60 12.31 -0.82
CA LEU A 383 30.66 10.99 -0.18
C LEU A 383 31.52 10.00 -0.97
N ALA A 384 31.46 10.02 -2.30
CA ALA A 384 32.27 9.13 -3.14
C ALA A 384 33.77 9.45 -3.03
N LYS A 385 34.15 10.74 -2.98
CA LYS A 385 35.56 11.17 -3.03
C LYS A 385 36.23 11.31 -1.66
N THR A 386 35.45 11.56 -0.60
CA THR A 386 36.00 11.73 0.75
C THR A 386 35.92 10.42 1.53
N ARG A 387 36.74 10.27 2.57
CA ARG A 387 36.65 9.15 3.53
C ARG A 387 35.87 9.54 4.79
N ARG A 388 34.80 10.31 4.60
CA ARG A 388 33.95 10.80 5.68
C ARG A 388 32.85 9.78 5.95
N PRO A 389 32.79 9.21 7.17
CA PRO A 389 31.79 8.21 7.49
C PRO A 389 30.39 8.84 7.50
N ALA A 390 29.46 8.24 6.78
CA ALA A 390 28.11 8.76 6.64
C ALA A 390 27.06 7.65 6.50
N VAL A 391 25.82 7.98 6.83
CA VAL A 391 24.63 7.21 6.47
C VAL A 391 23.80 8.08 5.54
N VAL A 392 23.46 7.58 4.36
CA VAL A 392 22.59 8.30 3.41
C VAL A 392 21.29 7.54 3.17
N LEU A 393 20.17 8.16 3.53
CA LEU A 393 18.83 7.67 3.29
C LEU A 393 18.27 8.38 2.05
N ALA A 394 18.03 7.64 0.98
CA ALA A 394 17.55 8.21 -0.28
C ALA A 394 16.48 7.33 -0.93
N ALA A 395 15.53 7.98 -1.60
CA ALA A 395 14.51 7.31 -2.41
C ALA A 395 15.07 6.92 -3.79
N SER A 396 14.58 5.86 -4.45
CA SER A 396 13.46 4.99 -4.04
C SER A 396 13.89 3.75 -3.24
N GLY A 397 12.97 3.23 -2.41
CA GLY A 397 13.25 2.09 -1.51
C GLY A 397 13.65 0.78 -2.18
N MET A 398 13.35 0.60 -3.47
CA MET A 398 13.69 -0.59 -4.26
C MET A 398 14.83 -0.36 -5.26
N ALA A 399 15.48 0.81 -5.20
CA ALA A 399 16.52 1.24 -6.13
C ALA A 399 16.10 1.22 -7.61
N ALA A 400 14.80 1.29 -7.90
CA ALA A 400 14.26 1.34 -9.27
C ALA A 400 14.38 2.72 -9.94
N GLY A 401 14.83 3.73 -9.18
CA GLY A 401 14.95 5.11 -9.63
C GLY A 401 15.23 6.05 -8.46
N GLY A 402 15.10 7.35 -8.72
CA GLY A 402 15.30 8.39 -7.69
C GLY A 402 16.77 8.64 -7.35
N ARG A 403 16.99 9.42 -6.30
CA ARG A 403 18.31 9.92 -5.89
C ARG A 403 19.26 8.80 -5.43
N ILE A 404 18.75 7.69 -4.89
CA ILE A 404 19.57 6.55 -4.46
C ILE A 404 20.40 5.95 -5.60
N VAL A 405 19.88 5.96 -6.83
CA VAL A 405 20.57 5.39 -7.99
C VAL A 405 21.89 6.11 -8.24
N ASN A 406 21.94 7.44 -8.02
CA ASN A 406 23.17 8.21 -8.20
C ASN A 406 24.24 7.84 -7.16
N TYR A 407 23.85 7.56 -5.92
CA TYR A 407 24.76 7.04 -4.89
C TYR A 407 25.28 5.64 -5.26
N LEU A 408 24.38 4.74 -5.66
CA LEU A 408 24.76 3.38 -6.06
C LEU A 408 25.74 3.40 -7.24
N LYS A 409 25.44 4.15 -8.30
CA LYS A 409 26.35 4.28 -9.45
C LYS A 409 27.74 4.82 -9.08
N ALA A 410 27.80 5.73 -8.10
CA ALA A 410 29.05 6.35 -7.68
C ALA A 410 29.89 5.48 -6.72
N MET A 411 29.25 4.60 -5.95
CA MET A 411 29.87 3.97 -4.78
C MET A 411 29.76 2.44 -4.70
N ILE A 412 28.88 1.79 -5.48
CA ILE A 412 28.64 0.33 -5.36
C ILE A 412 29.85 -0.52 -5.79
N GLU A 413 30.75 0.03 -6.60
CA GLU A 413 31.96 -0.66 -7.08
C GLU A 413 33.18 -0.46 -6.15
N ASP A 414 33.04 0.29 -5.05
CA ASP A 414 34.07 0.49 -4.02
C ASP A 414 33.70 -0.31 -2.74
N PRO A 415 34.55 -1.27 -2.30
CA PRO A 415 34.26 -2.18 -1.18
C PRO A 415 34.21 -1.51 0.19
N ARG A 416 34.61 -0.24 0.27
CA ARG A 416 34.49 0.59 1.48
C ARG A 416 33.03 0.91 1.82
N HIS A 417 32.15 0.96 0.83
CA HIS A 417 30.76 1.35 1.08
C HIS A 417 29.88 0.14 1.37
N ASP A 418 28.74 0.42 2.00
CA ASP A 418 27.73 -0.56 2.34
C ASP A 418 26.40 -0.16 1.71
N VAL A 419 25.65 -1.14 1.19
CA VAL A 419 24.25 -0.99 0.80
C VAL A 419 23.41 -1.71 1.83
N LEU A 420 22.52 -0.99 2.52
CA LEU A 420 21.66 -1.53 3.56
C LEU A 420 20.18 -1.46 3.14
N PHE A 421 19.60 -2.61 2.85
CA PHE A 421 18.18 -2.75 2.57
C PHE A 421 17.38 -2.99 3.87
N VAL A 422 16.33 -2.19 4.07
CA VAL A 422 15.47 -2.22 5.27
C VAL A 422 13.99 -2.47 4.97
N GLY A 423 13.66 -2.75 3.71
CA GLY A 423 12.29 -3.03 3.26
C GLY A 423 12.23 -4.13 2.21
N TYR A 424 11.01 -4.50 1.82
CA TYR A 424 10.76 -5.49 0.76
C TYR A 424 11.37 -5.04 -0.56
N GLN A 425 11.90 -6.00 -1.33
CA GLN A 425 12.47 -5.78 -2.67
C GLN A 425 11.75 -6.68 -3.65
N ALA A 426 10.86 -6.08 -4.45
CA ALA A 426 10.05 -6.78 -5.43
C ALA A 426 10.89 -7.44 -6.52
N HIS A 427 10.37 -8.52 -7.09
CA HIS A 427 11.00 -9.19 -8.23
C HIS A 427 11.22 -8.22 -9.40
N GLY A 428 12.34 -8.37 -10.12
CA GLY A 428 12.67 -7.50 -11.26
C GLY A 428 13.29 -6.13 -10.90
N THR A 429 13.33 -5.75 -9.62
CA THR A 429 13.93 -4.46 -9.21
C THR A 429 15.47 -4.54 -9.09
N PRO A 430 16.20 -3.43 -9.31
CA PRO A 430 17.64 -3.39 -9.07
C PRO A 430 18.01 -3.72 -7.62
N GLY A 431 17.20 -3.32 -6.65
CA GLY A 431 17.44 -3.65 -5.25
C GLY A 431 17.38 -5.17 -4.98
N ARG A 432 16.45 -5.89 -5.61
CA ARG A 432 16.41 -7.36 -5.56
C ARG A 432 17.65 -7.99 -6.20
N ALA A 433 18.12 -7.46 -7.33
CA ALA A 433 19.35 -7.91 -7.98
C ALA A 433 20.57 -7.71 -7.08
N ILE A 434 20.71 -6.54 -6.43
CA ILE A 434 21.81 -6.26 -5.50
C ILE A 434 21.79 -7.23 -4.32
N GLN A 435 20.62 -7.49 -3.72
CA GLN A 435 20.50 -8.47 -2.64
C GLN A 435 20.91 -9.89 -3.06
N GLN A 436 20.54 -10.31 -4.27
CA GLN A 436 20.78 -11.66 -4.76
C GLN A 436 22.24 -11.88 -5.22
N TYR A 437 22.81 -10.90 -5.92
CA TYR A 437 24.11 -11.02 -6.57
C TYR A 437 25.25 -10.40 -5.78
N GLY A 438 24.99 -9.41 -4.93
CA GLY A 438 25.99 -8.71 -4.14
C GLY A 438 26.84 -9.62 -3.25
N PRO A 439 26.25 -10.52 -2.42
CA PRO A 439 27.02 -11.45 -1.58
C PRO A 439 27.95 -12.40 -2.36
N LYS A 440 27.77 -12.51 -3.68
CA LYS A 440 28.54 -13.38 -4.57
C LYS A 440 29.50 -12.60 -5.48
N GLY A 441 29.63 -11.28 -5.27
CA GLY A 441 30.46 -10.41 -6.13
C GLY A 441 29.92 -10.27 -7.55
N GLY A 442 28.59 -10.31 -7.74
CA GLY A 442 27.94 -10.19 -9.04
C GLY A 442 27.78 -8.75 -9.51
N TYR A 443 26.74 -8.49 -10.30
CA TYR A 443 26.49 -7.19 -10.91
C TYR A 443 25.03 -6.74 -10.77
N VAL A 444 24.81 -5.45 -11.00
CA VAL A 444 23.49 -4.85 -11.17
C VAL A 444 23.50 -3.93 -12.39
N ASP A 445 22.42 -3.90 -13.14
CA ASP A 445 22.22 -2.97 -14.24
C ASP A 445 21.38 -1.77 -13.72
N LEU A 446 21.92 -0.55 -13.84
CA LEU A 446 21.31 0.72 -13.41
C LEU A 446 21.31 1.70 -14.59
N ASP A 447 20.13 2.19 -14.99
CA ASP A 447 19.93 3.04 -16.16
C ASP A 447 20.63 2.51 -17.44
N GLY A 448 20.53 1.21 -17.67
CA GLY A 448 21.10 0.53 -18.85
C GLY A 448 22.61 0.29 -18.79
N GLN A 449 23.29 0.67 -17.70
CA GLN A 449 24.72 0.42 -17.49
C GLN A 449 24.95 -0.63 -16.40
N ARG A 450 25.91 -1.54 -16.63
CA ARG A 450 26.30 -2.58 -15.68
C ARG A 450 27.34 -2.09 -14.68
N TYR A 451 27.14 -2.41 -13.40
CA TYR A 451 28.06 -2.11 -12.30
C TYR A 451 28.41 -3.38 -11.52
N THR A 452 29.69 -3.55 -11.17
CA THR A 452 30.16 -4.66 -10.34
C THR A 452 29.88 -4.37 -8.87
N ILE A 453 29.19 -5.27 -8.18
CA ILE A 453 28.88 -5.06 -6.77
C ILE A 453 30.12 -5.45 -5.94
N ARG A 454 30.86 -4.44 -5.46
CA ARG A 454 31.97 -4.62 -4.51
C ARG A 454 31.64 -4.12 -3.11
N ALA A 455 30.74 -3.14 -3.00
CA ALA A 455 30.16 -2.68 -1.75
C ALA A 455 29.51 -3.86 -0.99
N ARG A 456 29.60 -3.82 0.34
CA ARG A 456 28.97 -4.85 1.19
C ARG A 456 27.46 -4.70 1.13
N VAL A 457 26.73 -5.81 0.99
CA VAL A 457 25.27 -5.79 0.91
C VAL A 457 24.68 -6.39 2.18
N HIS A 458 23.84 -5.59 2.84
CA HIS A 458 23.11 -5.97 4.05
C HIS A 458 21.61 -5.93 3.78
N ALA A 459 20.88 -6.87 4.36
CA ALA A 459 19.43 -6.87 4.38
C ALA A 459 18.95 -7.14 5.81
N ILE A 460 18.31 -6.15 6.44
CA ILE A 460 17.75 -6.26 7.79
C ILE A 460 16.23 -6.31 7.67
N THR A 461 15.68 -7.52 7.62
CA THR A 461 14.23 -7.75 7.44
C THR A 461 13.40 -7.29 8.64
N GLY A 462 14.00 -7.18 9.82
CA GLY A 462 13.32 -6.72 11.04
C GLY A 462 12.91 -5.24 11.05
N TYR A 463 13.33 -4.45 10.05
CA TYR A 463 12.84 -3.07 9.82
C TYR A 463 11.72 -2.99 8.77
N SER A 464 11.24 -4.14 8.28
CA SER A 464 10.04 -4.21 7.45
C SER A 464 8.88 -3.43 8.08
N ALA A 465 8.14 -2.71 7.25
CA ALA A 465 6.90 -2.04 7.65
C ALA A 465 5.76 -3.03 7.92
N HIS A 466 5.84 -4.22 7.34
CA HIS A 466 4.79 -5.24 7.39
C HIS A 466 5.03 -6.23 8.52
N ALA A 467 3.95 -6.85 8.97
CA ALA A 467 3.93 -7.90 9.97
C ALA A 467 4.53 -9.19 9.39
N GLY A 468 5.27 -9.93 10.21
CA GLY A 468 5.78 -11.25 9.82
C GLY A 468 4.69 -12.32 9.91
N GLN A 469 4.97 -13.52 9.39
CA GLN A 469 4.06 -14.68 9.43
C GLN A 469 3.45 -14.91 10.82
N ASP A 470 4.29 -14.94 11.88
CA ASP A 470 3.81 -15.17 13.25
C ASP A 470 2.88 -14.05 13.73
N ASP A 471 3.13 -12.80 13.34
CA ASP A 471 2.30 -11.65 13.70
C ASP A 471 0.95 -11.70 12.97
N LEU A 472 0.95 -12.02 11.68
CA LEU A 472 -0.26 -12.21 10.86
C LEU A 472 -1.11 -13.37 11.40
N VAL A 473 -0.49 -14.51 11.72
CA VAL A 473 -1.17 -15.64 12.38
C VAL A 473 -1.73 -15.21 13.73
N ASN A 474 -0.95 -14.50 14.56
CA ASN A 474 -1.41 -14.02 15.86
C ASN A 474 -2.57 -13.02 15.75
N PHE A 475 -2.62 -12.21 14.69
CA PHE A 475 -3.71 -11.27 14.44
C PHE A 475 -5.07 -11.99 14.30
N ILE A 476 -5.07 -13.20 13.73
CA ILE A 476 -6.26 -14.06 13.64
C ILE A 476 -6.41 -14.95 14.90
N ALA A 477 -5.34 -15.61 15.31
CA ALA A 477 -5.34 -16.62 16.39
C ALA A 477 -5.76 -16.05 17.74
N ARG A 478 -5.52 -14.75 17.98
CA ARG A 478 -5.86 -14.07 19.25
C ARG A 478 -7.26 -13.48 19.27
N MET A 479 -8.05 -13.62 18.19
CA MET A 479 -9.47 -13.31 18.25
C MET A 479 -10.19 -14.28 19.19
N ARG A 480 -11.17 -13.77 19.94
CA ARG A 480 -11.95 -14.57 20.91
C ARG A 480 -12.61 -15.78 20.23
N LYS A 481 -13.10 -15.58 19.01
CA LYS A 481 -13.59 -16.62 18.11
C LYS A 481 -12.90 -16.41 16.77
N LEU A 482 -12.41 -17.49 16.15
CA LEU A 482 -11.88 -17.39 14.79
C LEU A 482 -12.96 -16.88 13.82
N PRO A 483 -12.57 -16.10 12.81
CA PRO A 483 -13.49 -15.71 11.75
C PRO A 483 -13.98 -16.95 11.00
N ARG A 484 -15.12 -16.81 10.29
CA ARG A 484 -15.61 -17.89 9.43
C ARG A 484 -14.72 -18.01 8.18
N GLU A 485 -14.20 -16.89 7.72
CA GLU A 485 -13.40 -16.79 6.52
C GLU A 485 -12.24 -15.79 6.68
N VAL A 486 -11.07 -16.17 6.16
CA VAL A 486 -9.95 -15.27 5.89
C VAL A 486 -9.65 -15.28 4.39
N ARG A 487 -9.60 -14.11 3.76
CA ARG A 487 -9.18 -13.91 2.36
C ARG A 487 -7.80 -13.30 2.34
N LEU A 488 -6.84 -14.02 1.77
CA LEU A 488 -5.45 -13.59 1.69
C LEU A 488 -5.22 -12.75 0.43
N VAL A 489 -4.81 -11.50 0.63
CA VAL A 489 -4.50 -10.51 -0.40
C VAL A 489 -3.10 -9.95 -0.14
N HIS A 490 -2.62 -9.07 -1.01
CA HIS A 490 -1.44 -8.23 -0.78
C HIS A 490 -0.18 -9.03 -0.42
N GLY A 491 0.28 -9.86 -1.36
CA GLY A 491 1.40 -10.78 -1.15
C GLY A 491 1.67 -11.60 -2.40
N ASP A 492 2.88 -12.15 -2.51
CA ASP A 492 3.23 -13.12 -3.54
C ASP A 492 2.50 -14.45 -3.30
N GLU A 493 2.28 -15.24 -4.36
CA GLU A 493 1.52 -16.50 -4.26
C GLU A 493 2.11 -17.48 -3.24
N GLU A 494 3.44 -17.62 -3.19
CA GLU A 494 4.13 -18.46 -2.20
C GLU A 494 3.86 -18.00 -0.76
N ALA A 495 3.90 -16.68 -0.52
CA ALA A 495 3.63 -16.11 0.80
C ALA A 495 2.18 -16.34 1.23
N LYS A 496 1.21 -16.16 0.31
CA LYS A 496 -0.20 -16.45 0.58
C LYS A 496 -0.44 -17.93 0.89
N HIS A 497 0.11 -18.84 0.09
CA HIS A 497 -0.06 -20.28 0.33
C HIS A 497 0.57 -20.74 1.64
N THR A 498 1.76 -20.24 1.97
CA THR A 498 2.41 -20.56 3.24
C THR A 498 1.59 -20.06 4.43
N LEU A 499 1.07 -18.82 4.36
CA LEU A 499 0.21 -18.26 5.41
C LEU A 499 -1.13 -19.00 5.51
N HIS A 500 -1.71 -19.40 4.38
CA HIS A 500 -2.93 -20.21 4.33
C HIS A 500 -2.78 -21.48 5.18
N ASP A 501 -1.70 -22.23 4.97
CA ASP A 501 -1.48 -23.49 5.67
C ASP A 501 -1.29 -23.27 7.18
N LYS A 502 -0.60 -22.19 7.57
CA LYS A 502 -0.41 -21.81 8.98
C LYS A 502 -1.72 -21.43 9.67
N LEU A 503 -2.60 -20.72 8.97
CA LEU A 503 -3.92 -20.35 9.50
C LEU A 503 -4.82 -21.58 9.65
N LEU A 504 -4.83 -22.50 8.69
CA LEU A 504 -5.55 -23.77 8.82
C LEU A 504 -5.02 -24.64 9.95
N ALA A 505 -3.69 -24.74 10.09
CA ALA A 505 -3.07 -25.46 11.21
C ALA A 505 -3.48 -24.86 12.56
N THR A 506 -3.55 -23.53 12.65
CA THR A 506 -4.02 -22.81 13.85
C THR A 506 -5.48 -23.10 14.15
N ALA A 507 -6.34 -23.11 13.13
CA ALA A 507 -7.76 -23.43 13.28
C ALA A 507 -7.99 -24.88 13.74
N ASN A 508 -7.25 -25.83 13.16
CA ASN A 508 -7.25 -27.23 13.55
C ASN A 508 -6.81 -27.42 15.02
N ALA A 509 -5.72 -26.75 15.42
CA ALA A 509 -5.24 -26.79 16.80
C ALA A 509 -6.26 -26.23 17.81
N ARG A 510 -7.09 -25.26 17.39
CA ARG A 510 -8.18 -24.69 18.19
C ARG A 510 -9.50 -25.48 18.08
N GLN A 511 -9.56 -26.53 17.26
CA GLN A 511 -10.78 -27.27 16.93
C GLN A 511 -11.93 -26.34 16.50
N GLN A 512 -11.61 -25.33 15.70
CA GLN A 512 -12.56 -24.34 15.18
C GLN A 512 -12.56 -24.33 13.66
N PHE A 513 -13.74 -24.17 13.07
CA PHE A 513 -13.87 -24.02 11.63
C PHE A 513 -13.32 -22.66 11.17
N LEU A 514 -12.51 -22.68 10.11
CA LEU A 514 -12.00 -21.51 9.42
C LEU A 514 -11.85 -21.86 7.93
N ARG A 515 -12.49 -21.09 7.04
CA ARG A 515 -12.16 -21.09 5.61
C ARG A 515 -11.03 -20.11 5.36
N VAL A 516 -10.01 -20.51 4.60
CA VAL A 516 -8.97 -19.59 4.12
C VAL A 516 -8.95 -19.66 2.60
N SER A 517 -8.99 -18.50 1.94
CA SER A 517 -9.05 -18.42 0.48
C SER A 517 -7.92 -17.57 -0.08
N VAL A 518 -7.30 -18.05 -1.16
CA VAL A 518 -6.19 -17.42 -1.90
C VAL A 518 -6.62 -17.18 -3.35
N GLY A 519 -6.25 -16.03 -3.93
CA GLY A 519 -6.50 -15.75 -5.36
C GLY A 519 -7.98 -15.73 -5.73
N GLN A 520 -8.34 -16.10 -6.96
CA GLN A 520 -9.73 -15.99 -7.46
C GLN A 520 -10.75 -16.96 -6.84
N ALA A 521 -10.38 -17.75 -5.82
CA ALA A 521 -11.25 -18.71 -5.13
C ALA A 521 -12.25 -18.05 -4.14
N TRP A 522 -12.74 -16.84 -4.45
CA TRP A 522 -13.62 -16.04 -3.57
C TRP A 522 -15.08 -15.98 -4.05
N ALA A 523 -15.39 -16.66 -5.16
CA ALA A 523 -16.71 -16.74 -5.78
C ALA A 523 -17.68 -17.65 -5.01
#